data_AF-A0A0D2N7R4-F1
#
_entry.id   AF-A0A0D2N7R4-F1
#
_cell.length_a   1.000
_cell.length_b   1.000
_cell.length_c   1.000
_cell.angle_alpha   90.00
_cell.angle_beta   90.00
_cell.angle_gamma   90.00
#
_symmetry.space_group_name_H-M   'P 1'
#
loop_
_entity.id
_entity.type
_entity.pdbx_description
1 polymer ?
#
loop_
_entity_poly.entity_id
_entity_poly.type
_entity_poly.pdbx_seq_one_letter_code
_entity_poly.pdbx_strand_id
1 'polypeptide(L)'
;MLRDFHFGGYPYHLTGRLASPSWMRHLCSMNLSAELTVSKTLQALILTPNLINLRLDKMVGEHEVIHRPRISDPNFLPLVSFPKLAHLYVGISATLAPLRVLLDRLCIPPACSMVISAHSIQVEEIARKKILAPIIHAISTCARSHFAYHIPHRVRLTIKKRYFMFETATYSDNPTFKLWLELPPRPVFPTHTLTMLLNHLSLPGLSQATIFYTRVNGVNIHAADSGA
;
A
#
# COMPACT_ATOMS: atom_id res chain seq x y z
N MET A 1 -20.79 -16.54 -15.92
CA MET A 1 -19.73 -15.55 -16.17
C MET A 1 -19.01 -15.32 -14.85
N LEU A 2 -17.71 -15.63 -14.76
CA LEU A 2 -16.96 -15.49 -13.50
C LEU A 2 -16.74 -14.01 -13.18
N ARG A 3 -17.13 -13.59 -11.98
CA ARG A 3 -16.99 -12.19 -11.50
C ARG A 3 -16.01 -12.04 -10.34
N ASP A 4 -15.81 -13.10 -9.58
CA ASP A 4 -14.97 -13.13 -8.40
C ASP A 4 -13.89 -14.18 -8.58
N PHE A 5 -12.64 -13.80 -8.33
CA PHE A 5 -11.50 -14.70 -8.43
C PHE A 5 -10.65 -14.62 -7.16
N HIS A 6 -10.38 -15.77 -6.57
CA HIS A 6 -9.49 -15.91 -5.42
C HIS A 6 -8.33 -16.83 -5.75
N PHE A 7 -7.12 -16.38 -5.47
CA PHE A 7 -5.90 -17.15 -5.69
C PHE A 7 -5.00 -17.09 -4.45
N GLY A 8 -4.87 -18.22 -3.77
CA GLY A 8 -3.91 -18.42 -2.66
C GLY A 8 -2.85 -19.49 -2.94
N GLY A 9 -2.72 -19.93 -4.20
CA GLY A 9 -1.83 -21.02 -4.61
C GLY A 9 -0.39 -20.59 -4.91
N TYR A 10 0.43 -21.50 -5.44
CA TYR A 10 1.84 -21.21 -5.70
C TYR A 10 2.08 -20.25 -6.89
N PRO A 11 3.14 -19.42 -6.86
CA PRO A 11 3.36 -18.32 -7.82
C PRO A 11 3.55 -18.72 -9.29
N TYR A 12 3.77 -20.01 -9.58
CA TYR A 12 3.94 -20.51 -10.95
C TYR A 12 2.60 -20.79 -11.65
N HIS A 13 1.52 -21.03 -10.90
CA HIS A 13 0.18 -21.30 -11.47
C HIS A 13 -0.46 -20.07 -12.13
N LEU A 14 -0.04 -18.86 -11.77
CA LEU A 14 -0.45 -17.63 -12.45
C LEU A 14 0.39 -17.31 -13.70
N THR A 15 1.48 -18.05 -13.96
CA THR A 15 2.45 -17.71 -15.02
C THR A 15 2.56 -18.73 -16.15
N GLY A 16 1.85 -19.85 -16.05
CA GLY A 16 1.79 -20.82 -17.14
C GLY A 16 0.88 -20.29 -18.24
N ARG A 17 1.45 -19.84 -19.38
CA ARG A 17 0.76 -19.47 -20.64
C ARG A 17 -0.73 -19.18 -20.43
N LEU A 18 -1.06 -18.12 -19.67
CA LEU A 18 -2.42 -17.63 -19.60
C LEU A 18 -2.71 -17.03 -20.97
N ALA A 19 -3.11 -17.87 -21.91
CA ALA A 19 -3.87 -17.43 -23.07
C ALA A 19 -5.01 -16.61 -22.48
N SER A 20 -4.93 -15.28 -22.64
CA SER A 20 -5.76 -14.27 -21.97
C SER A 20 -7.19 -14.78 -21.82
N PRO A 21 -7.54 -15.36 -20.66
CA PRO A 21 -8.82 -16.04 -20.57
C PRO A 21 -9.88 -14.96 -20.68
N SER A 22 -10.79 -15.09 -21.64
CA SER A 22 -11.81 -14.08 -21.91
C SER A 22 -12.60 -13.71 -20.65
N TRP A 23 -12.72 -14.66 -19.71
CA TRP A 23 -13.35 -14.46 -18.41
C TRP A 23 -12.65 -13.44 -17.50
N MET A 24 -11.34 -13.19 -17.64
CA MET A 24 -10.63 -12.22 -16.78
C MET A 24 -11.15 -10.80 -16.99
N ARG A 25 -11.58 -10.46 -18.21
CA ARG A 25 -12.17 -9.15 -18.52
C ARG A 25 -13.50 -8.91 -17.81
N HIS A 26 -14.13 -9.97 -17.29
CA HIS A 26 -15.42 -9.94 -16.63
C HIS A 26 -15.34 -9.91 -15.11
N LEU A 27 -14.12 -10.00 -14.57
CA LEU A 27 -13.91 -9.91 -13.14
C LEU A 27 -14.24 -8.52 -12.61
N CYS A 28 -14.97 -8.51 -11.51
CA CYS A 28 -15.28 -7.37 -10.68
C CYS A 28 -14.54 -7.42 -9.33
N SER A 29 -14.15 -8.61 -8.88
CA SER A 29 -13.41 -8.80 -7.65
C SER A 29 -12.24 -9.76 -7.86
N MET A 30 -11.07 -9.38 -7.34
CA MET A 30 -9.88 -10.21 -7.38
C MET A 30 -9.17 -10.17 -6.03
N ASN A 31 -8.85 -11.36 -5.50
CA ASN A 31 -8.04 -11.52 -4.30
C ASN A 31 -6.83 -12.41 -4.62
N LEU A 32 -5.64 -11.82 -4.67
CA LEU A 32 -4.37 -12.49 -4.84
C LEU A 32 -3.66 -12.56 -3.50
N SER A 33 -3.71 -13.71 -2.83
CA SER A 33 -3.12 -13.94 -1.51
C SER A 33 -1.93 -14.91 -1.54
N ALA A 34 -1.16 -14.85 -2.62
CA ALA A 34 0.01 -15.66 -2.90
C ALA A 34 1.25 -14.78 -2.99
N GLU A 35 2.44 -15.37 -2.77
CA GLU A 35 3.72 -14.67 -2.89
C GLU A 35 4.03 -14.31 -4.35
N LEU A 36 3.54 -13.16 -4.79
CA LEU A 36 3.69 -12.67 -6.16
C LEU A 36 4.65 -11.50 -6.21
N THR A 37 5.50 -11.52 -7.23
CA THR A 37 6.32 -10.37 -7.58
C THR A 37 5.45 -9.27 -8.18
N VAL A 38 5.90 -8.02 -8.09
CA VAL A 38 5.20 -6.87 -8.68
C VAL A 38 4.92 -7.08 -10.17
N SER A 39 5.92 -7.53 -10.94
CA SER A 39 5.78 -7.88 -12.35
C SER A 39 4.65 -8.88 -12.64
N LYS A 40 4.58 -10.00 -11.91
CA LYS A 40 3.53 -11.01 -12.09
C LYS A 40 2.15 -10.46 -11.74
N THR A 41 2.06 -9.70 -10.67
CA THR A 41 0.82 -9.05 -10.26
C THR A 41 0.34 -8.09 -11.35
N LEU A 42 1.20 -7.20 -11.85
CA LEU A 42 0.83 -6.26 -12.91
C LEU A 42 0.42 -6.96 -14.22
N GLN A 43 1.08 -8.08 -14.58
CA GLN A 43 0.69 -8.90 -15.73
C GLN A 43 -0.69 -9.55 -15.59
N ALA A 44 -1.08 -9.97 -14.38
CA ALA A 44 -2.43 -10.48 -14.15
C ALA A 44 -3.47 -9.35 -14.22
N LEU A 45 -3.13 -8.20 -13.64
CA LEU A 45 -4.04 -7.06 -13.48
C LEU A 45 -4.35 -6.33 -14.79
N ILE A 46 -3.43 -6.31 -15.76
CA ILE A 46 -3.69 -5.71 -17.08
C ILE A 46 -4.85 -6.40 -17.83
N LEU A 47 -5.14 -7.67 -17.47
CA LEU A 47 -6.21 -8.46 -18.08
C LEU A 47 -7.58 -8.24 -17.43
N THR A 48 -7.65 -7.41 -16.38
CA THR A 48 -8.85 -7.26 -15.54
C THR A 48 -9.28 -5.78 -15.41
N PRO A 49 -9.66 -5.12 -16.52
CA PRO A 49 -9.96 -3.67 -16.51
C PRO A 49 -11.22 -3.28 -15.74
N ASN A 50 -12.11 -4.25 -15.44
CA ASN A 50 -13.41 -4.02 -14.81
C ASN A 50 -13.43 -4.26 -13.28
N LEU A 51 -12.26 -4.39 -12.65
CA LEU A 51 -12.19 -4.61 -11.21
C LEU A 51 -12.78 -3.43 -10.42
N ILE A 52 -13.63 -3.79 -9.45
CA ILE A 52 -14.20 -2.93 -8.43
C ILE A 52 -13.47 -3.18 -7.10
N ASN A 53 -13.19 -4.44 -6.79
CA ASN A 53 -12.49 -4.87 -5.59
C ASN A 53 -11.17 -5.54 -5.96
N LEU A 54 -10.06 -5.04 -5.41
CA LEU A 54 -8.75 -5.66 -5.57
C LEU A 54 -8.10 -5.84 -4.20
N ARG A 55 -7.77 -7.08 -3.87
CA ARG A 55 -6.95 -7.44 -2.72
C ARG A 55 -5.67 -8.09 -3.20
N LEU A 56 -4.55 -7.48 -2.84
CA LEU A 56 -3.20 -8.00 -3.03
C LEU A 56 -2.63 -8.27 -1.66
N ASP A 57 -2.27 -9.51 -1.35
CA ASP A 57 -1.72 -9.92 -0.08
C ASP A 57 -0.43 -10.70 -0.32
N LYS A 58 0.53 -10.58 0.59
CA LYS A 58 1.85 -11.25 0.50
C LYS A 58 2.66 -10.89 -0.76
N MET A 59 2.64 -9.62 -1.18
CA MET A 59 3.53 -9.18 -2.27
C MET A 59 5.00 -9.29 -1.85
N VAL A 60 5.85 -9.81 -2.74
CA VAL A 60 7.30 -10.00 -2.51
C VAL A 60 8.16 -9.24 -3.53
N GLY A 61 9.41 -8.98 -3.16
CA GLY A 61 10.40 -8.36 -4.06
C GLY A 61 10.78 -9.26 -5.23
N GLU A 62 11.20 -8.67 -6.33
CA GLU A 62 11.57 -9.43 -7.55
C GLU A 62 12.84 -10.27 -7.37
N HIS A 63 13.70 -9.89 -6.42
CA HIS A 63 14.91 -10.61 -6.06
C HIS A 63 14.69 -11.73 -5.04
N GLU A 64 13.52 -11.80 -4.41
CA GLU A 64 13.23 -12.76 -3.34
C GLU A 64 12.79 -14.13 -3.89
N VAL A 65 12.52 -14.23 -5.19
CA VAL A 65 12.17 -15.50 -5.85
C VAL A 65 13.44 -16.13 -6.46
N ILE A 66 13.97 -17.15 -5.79
CA ILE A 66 15.29 -17.81 -5.97
C ILE A 66 15.60 -18.34 -7.39
N HIS A 67 14.71 -18.22 -8.39
CA HIS A 67 14.86 -18.95 -9.66
C HIS A 67 14.58 -18.20 -10.97
N ARG A 68 14.70 -16.87 -11.07
CA ARG A 68 14.59 -16.19 -12.38
C ARG A 68 15.61 -15.07 -12.62
N PRO A 69 16.07 -14.91 -13.89
CA PRO A 69 17.07 -13.91 -14.25
C PRO A 69 16.53 -12.49 -14.07
N ARG A 70 17.45 -11.57 -13.80
CA ARG A 70 17.29 -10.10 -13.71
C ARG A 70 16.57 -9.54 -14.95
N ILE A 71 15.25 -9.63 -15.02
CA ILE A 71 14.46 -8.89 -16.01
C ILE A 71 13.25 -8.32 -15.30
N SER A 72 13.49 -7.16 -14.72
CA SER A 72 12.44 -6.24 -14.34
C SER A 72 13.10 -4.92 -14.05
N ASP A 73 13.70 -4.36 -15.10
CA ASP A 73 13.88 -2.92 -15.11
C ASP A 73 12.47 -2.33 -14.92
N PRO A 74 12.24 -1.56 -13.84
CA PRO A 74 10.92 -1.02 -13.51
C PRO A 74 10.32 -0.23 -14.68
N ASN A 75 11.13 0.26 -15.63
CA ASN A 75 10.68 0.95 -16.84
C ASN A 75 9.83 0.09 -17.79
N PHE A 76 9.98 -1.25 -17.76
CA PHE A 76 9.23 -2.17 -18.64
C PHE A 76 8.00 -2.77 -17.97
N LEU A 77 7.68 -2.36 -16.74
CA LEU A 77 6.48 -2.80 -16.05
C LEU A 77 5.25 -2.08 -16.62
N PRO A 78 4.16 -2.81 -16.94
CA PRO A 78 2.98 -2.19 -17.52
C PRO A 78 2.32 -1.25 -16.52
N LEU A 79 1.86 -0.10 -17.02
CA LEU A 79 0.97 0.77 -16.28
C LEU A 79 -0.45 0.17 -16.35
N VAL A 80 -1.07 -0.05 -15.19
CA VAL A 80 -2.40 -0.67 -15.10
C VAL A 80 -3.41 0.36 -14.62
N SER A 81 -4.49 0.54 -15.39
CA SER A 81 -5.58 1.45 -15.06
C SER A 81 -6.84 0.70 -14.64
N PHE A 82 -7.46 1.17 -13.56
CA PHE A 82 -8.70 0.59 -13.05
C PHE A 82 -9.78 1.65 -12.87
N PRO A 83 -10.46 2.07 -13.96
CA PRO A 83 -11.42 3.17 -13.90
C PRO A 83 -12.63 2.90 -12.98
N LYS A 84 -12.89 1.64 -12.61
CA LYS A 84 -14.01 1.21 -11.77
C LYS A 84 -13.60 0.80 -10.35
N LEU A 85 -12.33 0.93 -9.99
CA LEU A 85 -11.84 0.44 -8.70
C LEU A 85 -12.43 1.28 -7.56
N ALA A 86 -13.17 0.61 -6.70
CA ALA A 86 -13.77 1.21 -5.51
C ALA A 86 -13.00 0.82 -4.24
N HIS A 87 -12.37 -0.36 -4.22
CA HIS A 87 -11.66 -0.87 -3.05
C HIS A 87 -10.32 -1.48 -3.45
N LEU A 88 -9.25 -0.99 -2.85
CA LEU A 88 -7.89 -1.51 -2.97
C LEU A 88 -7.36 -1.87 -1.58
N TYR A 89 -6.98 -3.14 -1.41
CA TYR A 89 -6.17 -3.59 -0.29
C TYR A 89 -4.80 -4.04 -0.80
N VAL A 90 -3.73 -3.53 -0.18
CA VAL A 90 -2.35 -3.94 -0.41
C VAL A 90 -1.72 -4.39 0.90
N GLY A 91 -1.49 -5.69 1.02
CA GLY A 91 -0.83 -6.38 2.12
C GLY A 91 0.60 -6.75 1.75
N ILE A 92 1.55 -6.30 2.55
CA ILE A 92 2.99 -6.52 2.32
C ILE A 92 3.63 -7.02 3.60
N SER A 93 4.62 -7.90 3.45
CA SER A 93 5.39 -8.45 4.56
C SER A 93 6.88 -8.26 4.32
N ALA A 94 7.64 -8.06 5.39
CA ALA A 94 9.10 -7.95 5.40
C ALA A 94 9.69 -6.70 4.72
N THR A 95 9.43 -6.47 3.43
CA THR A 95 10.05 -5.39 2.63
C THR A 95 9.02 -4.45 2.02
N LEU A 96 9.26 -3.14 2.05
CA LEU A 96 8.36 -2.10 1.55
C LEU A 96 8.65 -1.71 0.09
N ALA A 97 9.81 -2.09 -0.47
CA ALA A 97 10.18 -1.73 -1.85
C ALA A 97 9.12 -2.13 -2.91
N PRO A 98 8.48 -3.32 -2.84
CA PRO A 98 7.41 -3.69 -3.77
C PRO A 98 6.23 -2.72 -3.77
N LEU A 99 5.93 -2.10 -2.62
CA LEU A 99 4.82 -1.16 -2.47
C LEU A 99 4.97 0.03 -3.41
N ARG A 100 6.16 0.64 -3.41
CA ARG A 100 6.42 1.82 -4.23
C ARG A 100 6.24 1.50 -5.70
N VAL A 101 6.89 0.43 -6.18
CA VAL A 101 6.82 0.04 -7.59
C VAL A 101 5.38 -0.24 -8.01
N LEU A 102 4.60 -0.89 -7.14
CA LEU A 102 3.19 -1.14 -7.38
C LEU A 102 2.39 0.18 -7.46
N LEU A 103 2.52 1.08 -6.48
CA LEU A 103 1.80 2.36 -6.46
C LEU A 103 2.17 3.24 -7.66
N ASP A 104 3.43 3.24 -8.10
CA ASP A 104 3.90 3.98 -9.28
C ASP A 104 3.32 3.42 -10.60
N ARG A 105 2.86 2.16 -10.60
CA ARG A 105 2.36 1.44 -11.78
C ARG A 105 0.84 1.22 -11.79
N LEU A 106 0.15 1.59 -10.73
CA LEU A 106 -1.32 1.54 -10.66
C LEU A 106 -1.91 2.95 -10.81
N CYS A 107 -2.73 3.16 -11.84
CA CYS A 107 -3.57 4.34 -11.93
C CYS A 107 -4.81 4.13 -11.06
N ILE A 108 -4.69 4.48 -9.78
CA ILE A 108 -5.75 4.32 -8.79
C ILE A 108 -6.72 5.51 -8.88
N PRO A 109 -8.03 5.28 -9.05
CA PRO A 109 -9.01 6.35 -9.01
C PRO A 109 -8.99 7.10 -7.68
N PRO A 110 -9.14 8.43 -7.66
CA PRO A 110 -9.18 9.20 -6.41
C PRO A 110 -10.31 8.76 -5.46
N ALA A 111 -11.41 8.23 -6.01
CA ALA A 111 -12.55 7.74 -5.23
C ALA A 111 -12.37 6.32 -4.64
N CYS A 112 -11.24 5.67 -4.92
CA CYS A 112 -10.96 4.35 -4.40
C CYS A 112 -10.70 4.41 -2.88
N SER A 113 -11.38 3.57 -2.11
CA SER A 113 -10.98 3.25 -0.74
C SER A 113 -9.67 2.48 -0.77
N MET A 114 -8.70 2.88 0.04
CA MET A 114 -7.36 2.32 0.02
C MET A 114 -6.93 1.87 1.41
N VAL A 115 -6.52 0.61 1.51
CA VAL A 115 -5.91 0.04 2.70
C VAL A 115 -4.52 -0.46 2.33
N ILE A 116 -3.49 0.14 2.91
CA ILE A 116 -2.11 -0.30 2.82
C ILE A 116 -1.74 -0.86 4.18
N SER A 117 -1.44 -2.16 4.25
CA SER A 117 -1.03 -2.84 5.46
C SER A 117 0.32 -3.52 5.26
N ALA A 118 1.32 -3.11 6.01
CA ALA A 118 2.64 -3.70 5.99
C ALA A 118 2.99 -4.26 7.37
N HIS A 119 3.28 -5.56 7.42
CA HIS A 119 3.54 -6.30 8.66
C HIS A 119 4.97 -6.83 8.71
N SER A 120 5.50 -6.96 9.93
CA SER A 120 6.84 -7.51 10.17
C SER A 120 7.93 -6.85 9.32
N ILE A 121 7.85 -5.53 9.13
CA ILE A 121 8.76 -4.79 8.27
C ILE A 121 10.17 -4.77 8.88
N GLN A 122 11.19 -5.07 8.09
CA GLN A 122 12.58 -5.02 8.54
C GLN A 122 12.94 -3.60 9.02
N VAL A 123 13.51 -3.50 10.21
CA VAL A 123 13.87 -2.21 10.85
C VAL A 123 14.88 -1.46 10.00
N GLU A 124 15.76 -2.19 9.34
CA GLU A 124 16.81 -1.67 8.47
C GLU A 124 16.23 -0.90 7.29
N GLU A 125 15.10 -1.33 6.73
CA GLU A 125 14.43 -0.60 5.66
C GLU A 125 13.80 0.70 6.15
N ILE A 126 13.14 0.63 7.31
CA ILE A 126 12.46 1.78 7.92
C ILE A 126 13.48 2.81 8.43
N ALA A 127 14.62 2.36 8.94
CA ALA A 127 15.69 3.24 9.42
C ALA A 127 16.41 3.95 8.27
N ARG A 128 16.48 3.35 7.08
CA ARG A 128 17.18 3.92 5.92
C ARG A 128 16.30 4.94 5.19
N LYS A 129 16.51 6.23 5.49
CA LYS A 129 15.81 7.36 4.83
C LYS A 129 15.78 7.26 3.29
N LYS A 130 16.86 6.82 2.65
CA LYS A 130 16.94 6.66 1.18
C LYS A 130 15.97 5.62 0.61
N ILE A 131 15.58 4.62 1.40
CA ILE A 131 14.61 3.58 1.02
C ILE A 131 13.21 4.05 1.36
N LEU A 132 13.02 4.52 2.60
CA LEU A 132 11.71 4.86 3.13
C LEU A 132 11.10 6.11 2.49
N ALA A 133 11.88 7.17 2.25
CA ALA A 133 11.34 8.45 1.79
C ALA A 133 10.60 8.36 0.44
N PRO A 134 11.13 7.67 -0.60
CA PRO A 134 10.39 7.45 -1.84
C PRO A 134 9.08 6.67 -1.65
N ILE A 135 9.04 5.73 -0.72
CA ILE A 135 7.85 4.90 -0.44
C ILE A 135 6.77 5.75 0.24
N ILE A 136 7.15 6.52 1.26
CA ILE A 136 6.25 7.46 1.92
C ILE A 136 5.76 8.52 0.93
N HIS A 137 6.62 8.99 0.03
CA HIS A 137 6.24 9.94 -1.01
C HIS A 137 5.17 9.36 -1.95
N ALA A 138 5.31 8.11 -2.41
CA ALA A 138 4.29 7.44 -3.21
C ALA A 138 2.96 7.32 -2.45
N ILE A 139 3.00 6.85 -1.20
CA ILE A 139 1.81 6.72 -0.34
C ILE A 139 1.11 8.07 -0.14
N SER A 140 1.87 9.11 0.20
CA SER A 140 1.33 10.47 0.42
C SER A 140 0.78 11.10 -0.85
N THR A 141 1.31 10.75 -2.03
CA THR A 141 0.76 11.17 -3.32
C THR A 141 -0.61 10.55 -3.57
N CYS A 142 -0.76 9.24 -3.31
CA CYS A 142 -2.05 8.57 -3.36
C CYS A 142 -3.04 9.18 -2.36
N ALA A 143 -2.62 9.40 -1.11
CA ALA A 143 -3.46 10.03 -0.08
C ALA A 143 -3.87 11.47 -0.45
N ARG A 144 -2.96 12.26 -1.02
CA ARG A 144 -3.26 13.64 -1.48
C ARG A 144 -4.29 13.63 -2.60
N SER A 145 -4.12 12.76 -3.59
CA SER A 145 -5.09 12.60 -4.68
C SER A 145 -6.46 12.18 -4.13
N HIS A 146 -6.49 11.22 -3.20
CA HIS A 146 -7.72 10.79 -2.54
C HIS A 146 -8.41 11.92 -1.77
N PHE A 147 -7.68 12.67 -0.93
CA PHE A 147 -8.25 13.74 -0.11
C PHE A 147 -8.69 14.98 -0.90
N ALA A 148 -8.19 15.16 -2.13
CA ALA A 148 -8.70 16.19 -3.02
C ALA A 148 -10.15 15.92 -3.48
N TYR A 149 -10.57 14.65 -3.48
CA TYR A 149 -11.93 14.23 -3.86
C TYR A 149 -12.78 13.88 -2.63
N HIS A 150 -12.17 13.31 -1.59
CA HIS A 150 -12.83 12.86 -0.38
C HIS A 150 -12.20 13.49 0.85
N ILE A 151 -12.76 14.64 1.24
CA ILE A 151 -12.31 15.37 2.42
C ILE A 151 -12.67 14.57 3.67
N PRO A 152 -11.69 14.10 4.46
CA PRO A 152 -11.95 13.23 5.59
C PRO A 152 -12.63 14.00 6.72
N HIS A 153 -13.71 13.43 7.27
CA HIS A 153 -14.38 14.00 8.44
C HIS A 153 -13.65 13.62 9.73
N ARG A 154 -13.17 12.38 9.80
CA ARG A 154 -12.43 11.82 10.93
C ARG A 154 -11.05 11.39 10.50
N VAL A 155 -10.07 11.70 11.35
CA VAL A 155 -8.70 11.22 11.23
C VAL A 155 -8.35 10.50 12.51
N ARG A 156 -7.74 9.33 12.39
CA ARG A 156 -7.24 8.53 13.49
C ARG A 156 -5.75 8.25 13.29
N LEU A 157 -4.96 8.75 14.21
CA LEU A 157 -3.54 8.48 14.31
C LEU A 157 -3.29 7.58 15.53
N THR A 158 -2.59 6.46 15.33
CA THR A 158 -2.13 5.63 16.44
C THR A 158 -0.66 5.31 16.26
N ILE A 159 0.14 5.69 17.24
CA ILE A 159 1.57 5.40 17.30
C ILE A 159 1.81 4.57 18.55
N LYS A 160 2.34 3.37 18.38
CA LYS A 160 2.87 2.56 19.48
C LYS A 160 4.32 2.19 19.19
N LYS A 161 5.01 1.62 20.19
CA LYS A 161 6.37 1.09 20.05
C LYS A 161 6.63 0.40 18.70
N ARG A 162 5.69 -0.42 18.24
CA ARG A 162 5.89 -1.35 17.12
C ARG A 162 4.97 -1.11 15.94
N TYR A 163 4.11 -0.11 15.98
CA TYR A 163 3.22 0.15 14.86
C TYR A 163 2.87 1.63 14.72
N PHE A 164 2.67 2.03 13.47
CA PHE A 164 2.13 3.30 13.05
C PHE A 164 0.85 3.03 12.27
N MET A 165 -0.25 3.68 12.65
CA MET A 165 -1.51 3.62 11.93
C MET A 165 -2.03 5.03 11.68
N PHE A 166 -2.40 5.29 10.44
CA PHE A 166 -3.11 6.48 10.01
C PHE A 166 -4.35 6.02 9.26
N GLU A 167 -5.53 6.45 9.69
CA GLU A 167 -6.81 6.04 9.13
C GLU A 167 -7.72 7.26 8.98
N THR A 168 -8.38 7.39 7.84
CA THR A 168 -9.42 8.38 7.62
C THR A 168 -10.78 7.72 7.48
N ALA A 169 -11.80 8.42 7.94
CA ALA A 169 -13.18 8.08 7.65
C ALA A 169 -13.95 9.34 7.27
N THR A 170 -14.58 9.26 6.12
CA THR A 170 -15.75 10.04 5.72
C THR A 170 -16.98 9.27 6.25
N TYR A 171 -18.15 9.91 6.46
CA TYR A 171 -19.35 9.29 7.08
C TYR A 171 -19.65 7.84 6.59
N SER A 172 -20.40 7.04 7.37
CA SER A 172 -20.50 5.56 7.40
C SER A 172 -20.35 4.70 6.13
N ASP A 173 -20.38 5.25 4.92
CA ASP A 173 -20.31 4.51 3.65
C ASP A 173 -19.29 5.08 2.64
N ASN A 174 -18.49 6.07 3.05
CA ASN A 174 -17.63 6.78 2.14
C ASN A 174 -16.21 6.17 2.03
N PRO A 175 -15.47 6.50 0.95
CA PRO A 175 -14.13 5.98 0.75
C PRO A 175 -13.16 6.32 1.90
N THR A 176 -12.43 5.31 2.35
CA THR A 176 -11.48 5.42 3.46
C THR A 176 -10.04 5.28 2.97
N PHE A 177 -9.13 5.97 3.64
CA PHE A 177 -7.69 5.77 3.45
C PHE A 177 -7.10 5.24 4.75
N LYS A 178 -6.42 4.10 4.69
CA LYS A 178 -5.76 3.48 5.84
C LYS A 178 -4.34 3.06 5.50
N LEU A 179 -3.41 3.50 6.33
CA LEU A 179 -2.03 3.06 6.35
C LEU A 179 -1.75 2.39 7.70
N TRP A 180 -1.28 1.14 7.67
CA TRP A 180 -0.82 0.39 8.82
C TRP A 180 0.59 -0.12 8.57
N LEU A 181 1.53 0.25 9.42
CA LEU A 181 2.92 -0.20 9.37
C LEU A 181 3.26 -0.85 10.71
N GLU A 182 3.78 -2.07 10.69
CA GLU A 182 4.12 -2.84 11.89
C GLU A 182 5.51 -3.47 11.80
N LEU A 183 6.27 -3.34 12.88
CA LEU A 183 7.60 -3.93 13.05
C LEU A 183 7.53 -5.31 13.73
N PRO A 184 8.51 -6.20 13.46
CA PRO A 184 8.64 -7.49 14.14
C PRO A 184 8.77 -7.40 15.65
N PRO A 185 8.67 -8.55 16.35
CA PRO A 185 9.29 -8.88 17.61
C PRO A 185 10.36 -7.97 18.20
N ARG A 186 10.09 -7.01 19.09
CA ARG A 186 11.10 -6.25 19.90
C ARG A 186 11.54 -4.84 19.45
N PRO A 187 11.85 -4.53 18.17
CA PRO A 187 12.32 -3.19 17.80
C PRO A 187 11.28 -2.10 18.05
N VAL A 188 11.75 -0.87 18.21
CA VAL A 188 10.92 0.33 18.33
C VAL A 188 10.96 1.10 17.02
N PHE A 189 9.85 1.72 16.63
CA PHE A 189 9.81 2.65 15.50
C PHE A 189 10.87 3.75 15.67
N PRO A 190 11.81 3.92 14.72
CA PRO A 190 12.79 4.98 14.80
C PRO A 190 12.12 6.36 14.79
N THR A 191 12.59 7.29 15.63
CA THR A 191 11.98 8.62 15.76
C THR A 191 11.99 9.38 14.43
N HIS A 192 13.09 9.33 13.67
CA HIS A 192 13.20 10.02 12.38
C HIS A 192 12.21 9.48 11.33
N THR A 193 11.90 8.19 11.38
CA THR A 193 10.85 7.57 10.55
C THR A 193 9.49 8.12 10.91
N LEU A 194 9.16 8.19 12.21
CA LEU A 194 7.88 8.73 12.67
C LEU A 194 7.71 10.19 12.24
N THR A 195 8.75 11.01 12.41
CA THR A 195 8.75 12.41 11.93
C THR A 195 8.52 12.48 10.43
N MET A 196 9.14 11.59 9.65
CA MET A 196 8.95 11.55 8.19
C MET A 196 7.53 11.17 7.79
N LEU A 197 6.94 10.16 8.45
CA LEU A 197 5.55 9.73 8.23
C LEU A 197 4.59 10.87 8.55
N LEU A 198 4.75 11.51 9.71
CA LEU A 198 3.91 12.63 10.13
C LEU A 198 4.02 13.80 9.15
N ASN A 199 5.24 14.19 8.77
CA ASN A 199 5.43 15.31 7.83
C ASN A 199 4.78 15.07 6.47
N HIS A 200 4.85 13.85 5.93
CA HIS A 200 4.26 13.54 4.62
C HIS A 200 2.75 13.31 4.68
N LEU A 201 2.22 12.90 5.84
CA LEU A 201 0.78 12.68 6.04
C LEU A 201 0.06 13.90 6.60
N SER A 202 0.77 14.96 6.98
CA SER A 202 0.22 16.30 7.26
C SER A 202 -0.24 16.99 5.97
N LEU A 203 -1.23 16.39 5.31
CA LEU A 203 -1.72 16.81 4.00
C LEU A 203 -2.74 17.96 4.14
N PRO A 204 -2.78 18.93 3.20
CA PRO A 204 -3.69 20.08 3.27
C PRO A 204 -5.18 19.70 3.42
N GLY A 205 -5.60 18.58 2.82
CA GLY A 205 -6.98 18.08 2.91
C GLY A 205 -7.42 17.69 4.33
N LEU A 206 -6.48 17.50 5.26
CA LEU A 206 -6.80 17.18 6.65
C LEU A 206 -7.24 18.40 7.47
N SER A 207 -6.98 19.62 6.99
CA SER A 207 -7.38 20.86 7.70
C SER A 207 -8.89 21.00 7.87
N GLN A 208 -9.68 20.25 7.08
CA GLN A 208 -11.14 20.24 7.10
C GLN A 208 -11.72 19.08 7.92
N ALA A 209 -10.87 18.24 8.52
CA ALA A 209 -11.33 17.19 9.42
C ALA A 209 -11.90 17.80 10.71
N THR A 210 -13.06 17.33 11.14
CA THR A 210 -13.75 17.83 12.33
C THR A 210 -13.40 17.02 13.58
N ILE A 211 -12.92 15.77 13.40
CA ILE A 211 -12.61 14.86 14.49
C ILE A 211 -11.21 14.31 14.29
N PHE A 212 -10.34 14.50 15.29
CA PHE A 212 -8.99 13.97 15.31
C PHE A 212 -8.79 13.10 16.56
N TYR A 213 -8.62 11.79 16.35
CA TYR A 213 -8.27 10.86 17.41
C TYR A 213 -6.78 10.55 17.37
N THR A 214 -6.10 10.78 18.48
CA THR A 214 -4.69 10.41 18.65
C THR A 214 -4.53 9.43 19.80
N ARG A 215 -3.68 8.42 19.59
CA ARG A 215 -3.23 7.50 20.64
C ARG A 215 -1.74 7.25 20.47
N VAL A 216 -0.96 7.69 21.45
CA VAL A 216 0.50 7.53 21.47
C VAL A 216 0.91 6.76 22.72
N ASN A 217 1.43 5.53 22.55
CA ASN A 217 1.81 4.69 23.69
C ASN A 217 3.25 4.15 23.53
N GLY A 218 4.10 4.41 24.53
CA GLY A 218 5.41 3.78 24.66
C GLY A 218 6.47 4.29 23.67
N VAL A 219 6.34 5.52 23.17
CA VAL A 219 7.34 6.17 22.31
C VAL A 219 8.11 7.19 23.14
N ASN A 220 9.45 7.15 23.13
CA ASN A 220 10.28 8.22 23.68
C ASN A 220 10.35 9.35 22.66
N ILE A 221 9.42 10.29 22.73
CA ILE A 221 9.48 11.53 21.95
C ILE A 221 10.38 12.49 22.73
N HIS A 222 11.69 12.29 22.69
CA HIS A 222 12.58 13.41 22.99
C HIS A 222 12.46 14.37 21.79
N ALA A 223 11.89 15.55 22.05
CA ALA A 223 11.99 16.68 21.16
C ALA A 223 13.47 16.83 20.78
N ALA A 224 13.76 16.97 19.49
CA ALA A 224 15.09 17.30 19.05
C ALA A 224 15.53 18.56 19.83
N ASP A 225 16.56 18.41 20.66
CA ASP A 225 17.27 19.54 21.21
C ASP A 225 17.61 20.46 20.04
N SER A 226 17.14 21.69 20.16
CA SER A 226 17.63 22.84 19.43
C SER A 226 19.16 22.89 19.54
N GLY A 227 19.83 22.36 18.53
CA GLY A 227 21.24 22.56 18.29
C GLY A 227 21.44 23.91 17.61
N ALA A 228 22.26 24.73 18.27
CA ALA A 228 22.62 26.12 17.99
C ALA A 228 23.00 26.44 16.53
#